data_AF-A0AAE1VV35-F1
#
_entry.id   AF-A0AAE1VV35-F1
#
_cell.length_a   1.000
_cell.length_b   1.000
_cell.length_c   1.000
_cell.angle_alpha   90.00
_cell.angle_beta   90.00
_cell.angle_gamma   90.00
#
_symmetry.space_group_name_H-M   'P 1'
#
loop_
_entity.id
_entity.type
_entity.pdbx_description
1 polymer ?
#
loop_
_entity_poly.entity_id
_entity_poly.type
_entity_poly.pdbx_seq_one_letter_code
_entity_poly.pdbx_strand_id
1 'polypeptide(L)'
;MSNNLTQIVEKFSDSEYPVKVLVLDSATTWAIDLAHQLGLKGAAFFTQSRSLSAICYHMDPETSEIPLDGSVVSLPSLPLLEKEDLPSFVYESDVVSWLRTQYPIKTIGPTVPSMYLDKRLKDDK
;
A
#
# COMPACT_ATOMS: atom_id res chain seq x y z
N MET A 1 3.38 -8.18 -19.88
CA MET A 1 2.02 -7.89 -19.37
C MET A 1 1.49 -6.52 -19.84
N SER A 2 2.30 -5.47 -19.94
CA SER A 2 1.89 -4.12 -20.41
C SER A 2 1.26 -4.05 -21.81
N ASN A 3 1.71 -4.90 -22.75
CA ASN A 3 1.24 -4.87 -24.14
C ASN A 3 -0.26 -5.14 -24.29
N ASN A 4 -0.85 -5.97 -23.43
CA ASN A 4 -2.28 -6.28 -23.49
C ASN A 4 -3.14 -5.10 -23.02
N LEU A 5 -2.68 -4.40 -21.98
CA LEU A 5 -3.40 -3.25 -21.44
C LEU A 5 -3.44 -2.08 -22.44
N THR A 6 -2.31 -1.81 -23.10
CA THR A 6 -2.20 -0.78 -24.12
C THR A 6 -3.15 -1.06 -25.29
N GLN A 7 -3.20 -2.31 -25.76
CA GLN A 7 -4.13 -2.74 -26.81
C GLN A 7 -5.60 -2.57 -26.41
N ILE A 8 -5.95 -2.80 -25.14
CA ILE A 8 -7.31 -2.56 -24.64
C ILE A 8 -7.62 -1.07 -24.69
N VAL A 9 -6.74 -0.21 -24.20
CA VAL A 9 -6.95 1.25 -24.19
C VAL A 9 -7.12 1.78 -25.62
N GLU A 10 -6.26 1.35 -26.54
CA GLU A 10 -6.37 1.70 -27.97
C GLU A 10 -7.69 1.22 -28.57
N LYS A 11 -8.10 -0.02 -28.29
CA LYS A 11 -9.35 -0.59 -28.82
C LYS A 11 -10.59 0.22 -28.42
N PHE A 12 -10.59 0.80 -27.23
CA PHE A 12 -11.73 1.57 -26.72
C PHE A 12 -11.59 3.08 -26.94
N SER A 13 -10.50 3.55 -27.55
CA SER A 13 -10.22 4.99 -27.74
C SER A 13 -11.30 5.71 -28.56
N ASP A 14 -11.82 5.08 -29.61
CA ASP A 14 -12.86 5.63 -30.50
C ASP A 14 -14.29 5.20 -30.12
N SER A 15 -14.47 4.54 -28.97
CA SER A 15 -15.81 4.11 -28.53
C SER A 15 -16.59 5.27 -27.91
N GLU A 16 -17.91 5.09 -27.75
CA GLU A 16 -18.76 6.03 -27.00
C GLU A 16 -18.30 6.21 -25.54
N TYR A 17 -17.59 5.21 -25.00
CA TYR A 17 -17.13 5.18 -23.62
C TYR A 17 -15.62 4.87 -23.54
N PRO A 18 -14.74 5.83 -23.88
CA PRO A 18 -13.30 5.61 -23.84
C PRO A 18 -12.82 5.36 -22.41
N VAL A 19 -11.73 4.59 -22.29
CA VAL A 19 -11.08 4.34 -20.99
C VAL A 19 -10.49 5.65 -20.47
N LYS A 20 -10.85 6.02 -19.23
CA LYS A 20 -10.38 7.27 -18.58
C LYS A 20 -9.61 7.03 -17.28
N VAL A 21 -9.84 5.87 -16.65
CA VAL A 21 -9.29 5.52 -15.35
C VAL A 21 -8.83 4.08 -15.38
N LEU A 22 -7.63 3.84 -14.84
CA LEU A 22 -7.10 2.51 -14.61
C LEU A 22 -7.12 2.24 -13.10
N VAL A 23 -7.91 1.24 -12.70
CA VAL A 23 -7.96 0.76 -11.31
C VAL A 23 -7.00 -0.41 -11.18
N LEU A 24 -6.06 -0.32 -10.26
CA LEU A 24 -4.92 -1.23 -10.13
C LEU A 24 -4.81 -1.77 -8.73
N ASP A 25 -4.27 -2.99 -8.59
CA ASP A 25 -3.84 -3.45 -7.28
C ASP A 25 -2.72 -2.54 -6.75
N SER A 26 -2.80 -2.18 -5.47
CA SER A 26 -1.83 -1.28 -4.81
C SER A 26 -0.37 -1.77 -4.88
N ALA A 27 -0.14 -3.08 -5.00
CA ALA A 27 1.21 -3.64 -5.14
C ALA A 27 1.78 -3.48 -6.57
N THR A 28 0.97 -3.01 -7.53
CA THR A 28 1.31 -2.90 -8.95
C THR A 28 1.64 -1.44 -9.31
N THR A 29 2.62 -0.87 -8.64
CA THR A 29 3.05 0.54 -8.78
C THR A 29 3.49 0.89 -10.20
N TRP A 30 4.15 -0.04 -10.92
CA TRP A 30 4.56 0.16 -12.32
C TRP A 30 3.39 0.52 -13.25
N ALA A 31 2.17 0.08 -12.91
CA ALA A 31 1.01 0.33 -13.74
C ALA A 31 0.46 1.75 -13.54
N ILE A 32 0.85 2.46 -12.48
CA ILE A 32 0.57 3.90 -12.31
C ILE A 32 1.36 4.69 -13.35
N ASP A 33 2.64 4.38 -13.52
CA ASP A 33 3.47 5.00 -14.56
C ASP A 33 2.91 4.72 -15.96
N LEU A 34 2.45 3.49 -16.20
CA LEU A 34 1.77 3.15 -17.44
C LEU A 34 0.47 3.97 -17.62
N ALA A 35 -0.34 4.13 -16.57
CA ALA A 35 -1.54 4.95 -16.64
C ALA A 35 -1.20 6.39 -17.06
N HIS A 36 -0.17 6.98 -16.45
CA HIS A 36 0.31 8.32 -16.83
C HIS A 36 0.81 8.39 -18.27
N GLN A 37 1.57 7.39 -18.74
CA GLN A 37 2.04 7.32 -20.13
C GLN A 37 0.88 7.25 -21.14
N LEU A 38 -0.21 6.58 -20.77
CA LEU A 38 -1.42 6.45 -21.59
C LEU A 38 -2.39 7.64 -21.43
N GLY A 39 -2.03 8.66 -20.64
CA GLY A 39 -2.90 9.83 -20.38
C GLY A 39 -4.13 9.50 -19.51
N LEU A 40 -4.12 8.37 -18.81
CA LEU A 40 -5.18 7.91 -17.93
C LEU A 40 -4.96 8.35 -16.48
N LYS A 41 -6.04 8.46 -15.72
CA LYS A 41 -5.96 8.57 -14.27
C LYS A 41 -5.71 7.19 -13.66
N GLY A 42 -4.77 7.08 -12.72
CA GLY A 42 -4.57 5.87 -11.92
C GLY A 42 -5.37 5.92 -10.62
N ALA A 43 -5.93 4.78 -10.20
CA ALA A 43 -6.51 4.60 -8.87
C ALA A 43 -6.02 3.28 -8.27
N ALA A 44 -5.46 3.34 -7.06
CA ALA A 44 -5.07 2.13 -6.33
C ALA A 44 -6.29 1.51 -5.64
N PHE A 45 -6.41 0.19 -5.75
CA PHE A 45 -7.37 -0.66 -5.06
C PHE A 45 -6.60 -1.59 -4.14
N PHE A 46 -6.80 -1.42 -2.84
CA PHE A 46 -6.14 -2.22 -1.82
C PHE A 46 -6.96 -3.49 -1.59
N THR A 47 -6.51 -4.60 -2.17
CA THR A 47 -7.08 -5.94 -1.94
C THR A 47 -6.67 -6.52 -0.59
N GLN A 48 -5.68 -5.91 0.05
CA GLN A 48 -5.07 -6.36 1.29
C GLN A 48 -5.91 -6.03 2.53
N SER A 49 -5.68 -6.78 3.61
CA SER A 49 -6.29 -6.48 4.89
C SER A 49 -5.79 -5.14 5.43
N ARG A 50 -6.64 -4.44 6.18
CA ARG A 50 -6.28 -3.16 6.82
C ARG A 50 -5.08 -3.30 7.75
N SER A 51 -4.99 -4.45 8.43
CA SER A 51 -3.86 -4.80 9.30
C SER A 51 -2.55 -4.88 8.52
N LEU A 52 -2.56 -5.48 7.32
CA LEU A 52 -1.37 -5.56 6.48
C LEU A 52 -0.88 -4.18 6.04
N SER A 53 -1.81 -3.30 5.64
CA SER A 53 -1.46 -1.92 5.27
C SER A 53 -0.82 -1.15 6.43
N ALA A 54 -1.33 -1.33 7.66
CA ALA A 54 -0.74 -0.73 8.85
C ALA A 54 0.64 -1.34 9.18
N ILE A 55 0.80 -2.67 9.06
CA ILE A 55 2.10 -3.33 9.24
C ILE A 55 3.12 -2.77 8.24
N CYS A 56 2.80 -2.72 6.95
CA CYS A 56 3.70 -2.19 5.92
C CYS A 56 4.02 -0.71 6.13
N TYR A 57 3.07 0.10 6.61
CA TYR A 57 3.32 1.50 6.95
C TYR A 57 4.37 1.65 8.06
N HIS A 58 4.34 0.78 9.06
CA HIS A 58 5.28 0.80 10.18
C HIS A 58 6.62 0.09 9.90
N MET A 59 6.87 -0.38 8.67
CA MET A 59 8.18 -0.93 8.26
C MET A 59 9.16 0.15 7.78
N ASP A 60 8.69 1.39 7.66
CA ASP A 60 9.50 2.55 7.29
C ASP A 60 10.41 2.93 8.48
N PRO A 61 11.75 2.93 8.28
CA PRO A 61 12.71 3.25 9.33
C PRO A 61 12.56 4.67 9.88
N GLU A 62 11.93 5.60 9.16
CA GLU A 62 11.66 6.95 9.68
C GLU A 62 10.48 7.00 10.67
N THR A 63 9.60 6.01 10.66
CA THR A 63 8.38 6.00 11.49
C THR A 63 8.40 4.96 12.62
N SER A 64 9.10 3.82 12.45
CA SER A 64 9.41 2.88 13.53
C SER A 64 10.31 1.74 13.03
N GLU A 65 11.31 1.33 13.81
CA GLU A 65 11.84 -0.04 13.68
C GLU A 65 10.81 -0.98 14.31
N ILE A 66 10.26 -1.91 13.53
CA ILE A 66 9.46 -3.00 14.12
C ILE A 66 10.42 -3.78 15.03
N PRO A 67 10.19 -3.82 16.35
CA PRO A 67 11.10 -4.52 17.25
C PRO A 67 10.89 -6.02 17.08
N LEU A 68 11.57 -6.62 16.10
CA LEU A 68 11.52 -8.05 15.79
C LEU A 68 12.28 -8.90 16.83
N ASP A 69 12.94 -8.27 17.80
CA ASP A 69 13.74 -8.92 18.83
C ASP A 69 12.89 -9.49 19.98
N GLY A 70 11.65 -9.01 20.17
CA GLY A 70 10.70 -9.50 21.18
C GLY A 70 9.68 -10.52 20.63
N SER A 71 9.03 -11.30 21.49
CA SER A 71 7.99 -12.29 21.08
C SER A 71 6.68 -11.64 20.62
N VAL A 72 6.45 -10.39 21.00
CA VAL A 72 5.24 -9.62 20.70
C VAL A 72 5.60 -8.31 20.01
N VAL A 73 4.81 -7.96 19.00
CA VAL A 73 4.96 -6.79 18.16
C VAL A 73 3.82 -5.84 18.48
N SER A 74 4.16 -4.64 18.95
CA SER A 74 3.19 -3.58 19.24
C SER A 74 3.30 -2.50 18.17
N LEU A 75 2.24 -2.35 17.38
CA LEU A 75 2.13 -1.32 16.36
C LEU A 75 0.99 -0.36 16.71
N PRO A 76 1.13 0.95 16.41
CA PRO A 76 0.02 1.89 16.53
C PRO A 76 -1.23 1.39 15.81
N SER A 77 -2.39 1.52 16.45
CA SER A 77 -3.71 1.17 15.88
C SER A 77 -3.95 -0.31 15.58
N LEU A 78 -3.05 -1.21 16.01
CA LEU A 78 -3.24 -2.65 15.92
C LEU A 78 -3.27 -3.28 17.32
N PRO A 79 -3.95 -4.42 17.49
CA PRO A 79 -3.78 -5.25 18.68
C PRO A 79 -2.32 -5.70 18.80
N LEU A 80 -1.95 -6.23 19.97
CA LEU A 80 -0.67 -6.91 20.12
C LEU A 80 -0.64 -8.11 19.15
N LEU A 81 0.42 -8.19 18.36
CA LEU A 81 0.64 -9.25 17.38
C LEU A 81 1.74 -10.17 17.87
N GLU A 82 1.60 -11.47 17.67
CA GLU A 82 2.72 -12.41 17.79
C GLU A 82 3.56 -12.39 16.51
N LYS A 83 4.75 -12.98 16.53
CA LYS A 83 5.61 -13.07 15.35
C LYS A 83 4.94 -13.84 14.22
N GLU A 84 4.13 -14.81 14.58
CA GLU A 84 3.39 -15.72 13.71
C GLU A 84 2.19 -15.04 13.04
N ASP A 85 1.70 -13.94 13.62
CA ASP A 85 0.65 -13.11 13.03
C ASP A 85 1.19 -12.19 11.92
N LEU A 86 2.51 -12.00 11.86
CA LEU A 86 3.15 -11.16 10.85
C LEU A 86 3.32 -11.93 9.53
N PRO A 87 3.18 -11.23 8.39
CA PRO A 87 3.54 -11.80 7.09
C PRO A 87 4.99 -12.27 7.07
N SER A 88 5.26 -13.42 6.45
CA SER A 88 6.61 -13.99 6.38
C SER A 88 7.63 -13.04 5.74
N PHE A 89 7.21 -12.24 4.76
CA PHE A 89 8.10 -11.30 4.07
C PHE A 89 8.63 -10.18 4.97
N VAL A 90 8.05 -9.96 6.15
CA VAL A 90 8.55 -8.99 7.15
C VAL A 90 9.96 -9.36 7.60
N TYR A 91 10.28 -10.65 7.56
CA TYR A 91 11.57 -11.20 7.96
C TYR A 91 12.58 -11.24 6.79
N GLU A 92 12.17 -10.87 5.57
CA GLU A 92 13.00 -10.88 4.39
C GLU A 92 13.52 -9.46 4.08
N SER A 93 14.78 -9.20 4.44
CA SER A 93 15.40 -7.87 4.28
C SER A 93 15.28 -7.30 2.87
N ASP A 94 15.42 -8.15 1.86
CA ASP A 94 15.39 -7.75 0.45
C ASP A 94 13.98 -7.35 0.02
N VAL A 95 12.96 -8.06 0.50
CA VAL A 95 11.56 -7.74 0.23
C VAL A 95 11.16 -6.47 0.96
N VAL A 96 11.55 -6.30 2.22
CA VAL A 96 11.33 -5.07 2.98
C VAL A 96 12.00 -3.87 2.30
N SER A 97 13.25 -4.04 1.86
CA SER A 97 13.98 -3.00 1.13
C SER A 97 13.30 -2.64 -0.19
N TRP A 98 12.83 -3.62 -0.95
CA TRP A 98 12.09 -3.37 -2.18
C TRP A 98 10.73 -2.72 -1.93
N LEU A 99 9.97 -3.15 -0.92
CA LEU A 99 8.70 -2.54 -0.53
C LEU A 99 8.89 -1.05 -0.20
N ARG A 100 9.97 -0.68 0.50
CA ARG A 100 10.31 0.72 0.77
C ARG A 100 10.47 1.55 -0.50
N THR A 101 11.03 0.99 -1.57
CA THR A 101 11.15 1.73 -2.85
C THR A 101 9.83 1.86 -3.60
N GLN A 102 8.88 0.94 -3.36
CA GLN A 102 7.57 0.94 -4.03
C GLN A 102 6.54 1.81 -3.30
N TYR A 103 6.70 2.01 -1.99
CA TYR A 103 5.79 2.82 -1.17
C TYR A 103 6.39 4.17 -0.70
N PRO A 104 6.99 5.02 -1.56
CA PRO A 104 7.22 6.43 -1.22
C PRO A 104 5.89 7.23 -1.28
N ILE A 105 4.77 6.56 -1.01
CA ILE A 105 3.43 7.12 -1.02
C ILE A 105 3.21 7.69 0.37
N LYS A 106 3.27 9.01 0.47
CA LYS A 106 2.76 9.73 1.64
C LYS A 106 1.26 9.47 1.70
N THR A 107 0.84 8.54 2.53
CA THR A 107 -0.59 8.29 2.76
C THR A 107 -1.21 9.59 3.26
N ILE A 108 -2.21 10.09 2.53
CA ILE A 108 -2.99 11.27 2.94
C ILE A 108 -3.90 10.84 4.08
N GLY A 109 -3.30 10.79 5.27
CA GLY A 109 -3.91 10.27 6.47
C GLY A 109 -3.96 8.74 6.48
N PRO A 110 -4.06 8.14 7.67
CA PRO A 110 -4.19 6.71 7.77
C PRO A 110 -5.48 6.30 7.06
N THR A 111 -5.41 5.29 6.19
CA THR A 111 -6.56 4.45 5.87
C THR A 111 -6.92 3.62 7.11
N VAL A 112 -6.84 4.16 8.32
CA VAL A 112 -7.29 3.62 9.59
C VAL A 112 -8.28 4.67 10.10
N PRO A 113 -9.56 4.32 10.32
CA PRO A 113 -10.52 5.29 10.81
C PRO A 113 -9.99 5.72 12.17
N SER A 114 -10.07 7.01 12.49
CA SER A 114 -9.66 7.53 13.80
C SER A 114 -10.32 6.78 14.97
N MET A 115 -11.45 6.11 14.72
CA MET A 115 -12.12 5.20 15.65
C MET A 115 -11.26 4.05 16.19
N TYR A 116 -10.19 3.63 15.51
CA TYR A 116 -9.26 2.59 15.99
C TYR A 116 -7.99 3.17 16.65
N LEU A 117 -7.84 4.49 16.66
CA LEU A 117 -6.82 5.18 17.44
C LEU A 117 -7.40 5.39 18.84
N ASP A 118 -7.15 4.46 19.77
CA ASP A 118 -7.52 4.56 21.19
C ASP A 118 -6.77 5.69 21.92
N LYS A 119 -6.89 6.94 21.43
CA LYS A 119 -6.29 8.17 21.98
C LYS A 119 -4.78 8.08 22.25
N ARG A 120 -4.09 7.17 21.56
CA ARG A 120 -2.65 6.92 21.77
C ARG A 120 -1.75 7.98 21.12
N LEU A 121 -2.27 8.79 20.21
CA LEU A 121 -1.56 9.93 19.65
C LEU A 121 -1.82 11.14 20.55
N LYS A 122 -0.76 11.69 21.15
CA LYS A 122 -0.84 12.77 22.15
C LYS A 122 -1.32 14.12 21.58
N ASP A 123 -1.35 14.29 20.26
CA ASP A 123 -1.59 15.59 19.60
C ASP A 123 -2.74 15.57 18.56
N ASP A 124 -3.65 14.60 18.63
CA ASP A 124 -4.84 14.57 17.77
C ASP A 124 -5.95 15.45 18.39
N LYS A 125 -6.18 16.64 17.84
CA LYS A 125 -7.18 17.62 18.31
C LYS A 125 -8.09 18.09 17.19
#